data_AF-A0A3D3NCM7-F1
#
_entry.id   AF-A0A3D3NCM7-F1
#
_cell.length_a   1.000
_cell.length_b   1.000
_cell.length_c   1.000
_cell.angle_alpha   90.00
_cell.angle_beta   90.00
_cell.angle_gamma   90.00
#
_symmetry.space_group_name_H-M   'P 1'
#
loop_
_entity.id
_entity.type
_entity.pdbx_description
1 polymer ?
#
loop_
_entity_poly.entity_id
_entity_poly.type
_entity_poly.pdbx_seq_one_letter_code
_entity_poly.pdbx_strand_id
1 'polypeptide(L)'
;GSKQDLSAGYKKMAEQCGLSFQLNYFDAVKADMAIHPSRHITADANFLEMKTEYNRLLREDPAFAAGMAARAAKAAKAAKANETPSDSGDPFTLFLGIVEGATPEQKKLAGIVCRGVLGMAVSGALGEEKDPSNRVIVDFRNKTLARFVDESKSAKIYITYGAAHFPGFFSELQQRDPKFAIRAVKGVRPMTLPDEPHLAPSAVSGTTK
;
A
#
# COMPACT_ATOMS: atom_id res chain seq x y z
N GLY A 1 -9.16 -15.25 -12.01
CA GLY A 1 -8.48 -14.73 -10.79
C GLY A 1 -9.49 -14.71 -9.69
N SER A 2 -9.22 -15.32 -8.54
CA SER A 2 -10.12 -15.33 -7.39
C SER A 2 -10.50 -13.90 -7.00
N LYS A 3 -11.81 -13.62 -6.99
CA LYS A 3 -12.42 -12.35 -6.63
C LYS A 3 -12.39 -12.13 -5.12
N GLN A 4 -11.22 -12.16 -4.50
CA GLN A 4 -11.09 -11.66 -3.14
C GLN A 4 -10.77 -10.17 -3.25
N ASP A 5 -11.70 -9.34 -2.78
CA ASP A 5 -11.46 -7.92 -2.58
C ASP A 5 -10.21 -7.76 -1.73
N LEU A 6 -9.20 -7.06 -2.27
CA LEU A 6 -7.92 -6.83 -1.62
C LEU A 6 -8.15 -6.20 -0.22
N SER A 7 -9.14 -5.33 -0.11
CA SER A 7 -9.55 -4.69 1.14
C SER A 7 -10.11 -5.70 2.14
N ALA A 8 -10.94 -6.64 1.68
CA ALA A 8 -11.44 -7.73 2.52
C ALA A 8 -10.31 -8.65 3.01
N GLY A 9 -9.32 -8.93 2.15
CA GLY A 9 -8.12 -9.67 2.53
C GLY A 9 -7.31 -8.97 3.62
N TYR A 10 -7.00 -7.68 3.44
CA TYR A 10 -6.30 -6.89 4.45
C TYR A 10 -7.11 -6.70 5.74
N LYS A 11 -8.44 -6.59 5.64
CA LYS A 11 -9.32 -6.51 6.81
C LYS A 11 -9.27 -7.80 7.62
N LYS A 12 -9.40 -8.96 6.97
CA LYS A 12 -9.30 -10.27 7.64
C LYS A 12 -7.94 -10.43 8.33
N MET A 13 -6.85 -10.07 7.65
CA MET A 13 -5.51 -10.10 8.23
C MET A 13 -5.40 -9.19 9.45
N ALA A 14 -5.91 -7.96 9.37
CA ALA A 14 -5.90 -7.02 10.50
C ALA A 14 -6.68 -7.59 11.70
N GLU A 15 -7.88 -8.12 11.48
CA GLU A 15 -8.70 -8.75 12.51
C GLU A 15 -8.02 -9.96 13.16
N GLN A 16 -7.41 -10.84 12.36
CA GLN A 16 -6.65 -11.99 12.84
C GLN A 16 -5.45 -11.55 13.69
N CYS A 17 -4.77 -10.48 13.27
CA CYS A 17 -3.67 -9.88 14.01
C CYS A 17 -4.10 -9.03 15.21
N GLY A 18 -5.41 -8.88 15.49
CA GLY A 18 -5.87 -7.94 16.52
C GLY A 18 -5.43 -6.49 16.26
N LEU A 19 -5.37 -6.07 14.99
CA LEU A 19 -5.03 -4.73 14.54
C LEU A 19 -6.28 -4.00 14.01
N SER A 20 -6.32 -2.68 14.14
CA SER A 20 -7.36 -1.88 13.48
C SER A 20 -7.10 -1.82 11.98
N PHE A 21 -8.13 -2.12 11.19
CA PHE A 21 -8.05 -2.03 9.74
C PHE A 21 -7.86 -0.58 9.27
N GLN A 22 -6.85 -0.36 8.43
CA GLN A 22 -6.41 0.95 7.97
C GLN A 22 -7.48 1.79 7.26
N LEU A 23 -8.49 1.17 6.62
CA LEU A 23 -9.53 1.94 5.93
C LEU A 23 -10.55 2.57 6.87
N ASN A 24 -10.62 2.15 8.14
CA ASN A 24 -11.49 2.78 9.14
C ASN A 24 -11.09 4.24 9.40
N TYR A 25 -9.80 4.59 9.22
CA TYR A 25 -9.32 5.97 9.32
C TYR A 25 -9.95 6.92 8.29
N PHE A 26 -10.46 6.38 7.18
CA PHE A 26 -11.04 7.17 6.11
C PHE A 26 -12.54 7.37 6.24
N ASP A 27 -13.21 6.89 7.28
CA ASP A 27 -14.66 7.05 7.41
C ASP A 27 -15.07 8.53 7.53
N ALA A 28 -14.27 9.35 8.21
CA ALA A 28 -14.46 10.81 8.23
C ALA A 28 -14.25 11.45 6.83
N VAL A 29 -13.29 10.93 6.05
CA VAL A 29 -13.07 11.37 4.67
C VAL A 29 -14.26 10.99 3.78
N LYS A 30 -14.79 9.78 3.91
CA LYS A 30 -16.01 9.34 3.18
C LYS A 30 -17.22 10.20 3.54
N ALA A 31 -17.39 10.54 4.82
CA ALA A 31 -18.45 11.45 5.24
C ALA A 31 -18.28 12.84 4.61
N ASP A 32 -17.06 13.37 4.60
CA ASP A 32 -16.78 14.65 3.94
C ASP A 32 -16.96 14.59 2.42
N MET A 33 -16.62 13.48 1.76
CA MET A 33 -16.87 13.25 0.32
C MET A 33 -18.35 13.37 -0.04
N ALA A 34 -19.25 12.90 0.83
CA ALA A 34 -20.69 12.99 0.60
C ALA A 34 -21.19 14.45 0.69
N ILE A 35 -20.57 15.27 1.54
CA ILE A 35 -20.98 16.66 1.78
C ILE A 35 -20.29 17.62 0.78
N HIS A 36 -19.04 17.35 0.45
CA HIS A 36 -18.17 18.21 -0.36
C HIS A 36 -17.53 17.45 -1.53
N PRO A 37 -18.29 16.81 -2.43
CA PRO A 37 -17.74 15.92 -3.46
C PRO A 37 -16.74 16.62 -4.39
N SER A 38 -16.89 17.93 -4.62
CA SER A 38 -15.96 18.72 -5.45
C SER A 38 -14.56 18.88 -4.85
N ARG A 39 -14.36 18.59 -3.55
CA ARG A 39 -13.04 18.62 -2.89
C ARG A 39 -12.28 17.30 -3.03
N HIS A 40 -12.94 16.24 -3.51
CA HIS A 40 -12.38 14.89 -3.56
C HIS A 40 -12.34 14.39 -4.99
N ILE A 41 -11.17 13.94 -5.41
CA ILE A 41 -10.93 13.49 -6.77
C ILE A 41 -10.05 12.24 -6.74
N THR A 42 -10.22 11.40 -7.75
CA THR A 42 -9.30 10.29 -8.02
C THR A 42 -8.17 10.80 -8.90
N ALA A 43 -7.04 11.14 -8.28
CA ALA A 43 -5.84 11.66 -8.95
C ALA A 43 -4.80 10.56 -9.21
N ASP A 44 -5.23 9.46 -9.84
CA ASP A 44 -4.42 8.26 -10.06
C ASP A 44 -4.65 7.69 -11.47
N ALA A 45 -3.76 6.82 -11.92
CA ALA A 45 -3.92 6.15 -13.21
C ALA A 45 -5.12 5.19 -13.15
N ASN A 46 -5.97 5.27 -14.17
CA ASN A 46 -7.07 4.34 -14.33
C ASN A 46 -6.60 3.01 -14.93
N PHE A 47 -7.47 2.00 -14.91
CA PHE A 47 -7.15 0.66 -15.41
C PHE A 47 -6.71 0.64 -16.89
N LEU A 48 -7.32 1.46 -17.75
CA LEU A 48 -6.97 1.51 -19.17
C LEU A 48 -5.58 2.10 -19.38
N GLU A 49 -5.22 3.14 -18.63
CA GLU A 49 -3.88 3.74 -18.65
C GLU A 49 -2.82 2.74 -18.18
N MET A 50 -3.08 2.07 -17.06
CA MET A 50 -2.17 1.02 -16.54
C MET A 50 -2.00 -0.15 -17.52
N LYS A 51 -3.08 -0.59 -18.17
CA LYS A 51 -3.02 -1.65 -19.19
C LYS A 51 -2.24 -1.19 -20.42
N THR A 52 -2.44 0.05 -20.84
CA THR A 52 -1.70 0.64 -21.96
C THR A 52 -0.20 0.69 -21.65
N GLU A 53 0.17 1.16 -20.46
CA GLU A 53 1.57 1.18 -20.02
C GLU A 53 2.17 -0.22 -19.93
N TYR A 54 1.42 -1.16 -19.35
CA TYR A 54 1.83 -2.57 -19.30
C TYR A 54 2.13 -3.14 -20.69
N ASN A 55 1.22 -2.93 -21.65
CA ASN A 55 1.40 -3.40 -23.03
C ASN A 55 2.58 -2.71 -23.72
N ARG A 56 2.78 -1.41 -23.48
CA ARG A 56 3.94 -0.67 -23.98
C ARG A 56 5.23 -1.27 -23.45
N LEU A 57 5.33 -1.50 -22.14
CA LEU A 57 6.51 -2.10 -21.51
C LEU A 57 6.78 -3.52 -22.01
N LEU A 58 5.74 -4.36 -22.19
CA LEU A 58 5.92 -5.68 -22.80
C LEU A 58 6.49 -5.63 -24.21
N ARG A 59 6.09 -4.63 -25.00
CA ARG A 59 6.53 -4.47 -26.39
C ARG A 59 7.91 -3.83 -26.50
N GLU A 60 8.22 -2.87 -25.64
CA GLU A 60 9.39 -1.99 -25.79
C GLU A 60 10.54 -2.35 -24.86
N ASP A 61 10.29 -3.09 -23.78
CA ASP A 61 11.29 -3.43 -22.77
C ASP A 61 11.45 -4.96 -22.63
N PRO A 62 12.48 -5.55 -23.27
CA PRO A 62 12.73 -6.98 -23.22
C PRO A 62 12.95 -7.52 -21.80
N ALA A 63 13.56 -6.73 -20.91
CA ALA A 63 13.82 -7.14 -19.54
C ALA A 63 12.52 -7.24 -18.73
N PHE A 64 11.62 -6.27 -18.91
CA PHE A 64 10.29 -6.32 -18.33
C PHE A 64 9.48 -7.52 -18.85
N ALA A 65 9.49 -7.75 -20.17
CA ALA A 65 8.81 -8.89 -20.77
C ALA A 65 9.30 -10.23 -20.21
N ALA A 66 10.62 -10.40 -20.10
CA ALA A 66 11.24 -11.58 -19.50
C ALA A 66 10.85 -11.74 -18.02
N GLY A 67 10.87 -10.65 -17.24
CA GLY A 67 10.46 -10.65 -15.84
C GLY A 67 9.00 -11.08 -15.65
N MET A 68 8.09 -10.53 -16.47
CA MET A 68 6.67 -10.90 -16.42
C MET A 68 6.43 -12.36 -16.82
N ALA A 69 7.15 -12.88 -17.83
CA ALA A 69 7.08 -14.28 -18.22
C ALA A 69 7.60 -15.22 -17.12
N ALA A 70 8.73 -14.88 -16.48
CA ALA A 70 9.28 -15.63 -15.35
C ALA A 70 8.31 -15.65 -14.17
N ARG A 71 7.67 -14.51 -13.86
CA ARG A 71 6.63 -14.43 -12.83
C ARG A 71 5.43 -15.33 -13.15
N ALA A 72 4.93 -15.30 -14.38
CA ALA A 72 3.83 -16.15 -14.82
C ALA A 72 4.19 -17.64 -14.71
N ALA A 73 5.41 -18.02 -15.07
CA ALA A 73 5.90 -19.38 -14.93
C ALA A 73 6.02 -19.81 -13.45
N LYS A 74 6.50 -18.94 -12.55
CA LYS A 74 6.56 -19.18 -11.09
C LYS A 74 5.15 -19.39 -10.53
N ALA A 75 4.19 -18.53 -10.90
CA ALA A 75 2.79 -18.65 -10.49
C ALA A 75 2.14 -19.95 -11.00
N ALA A 76 2.40 -20.33 -12.26
CA ALA A 76 1.90 -21.59 -12.83
C ALA A 76 2.49 -22.83 -12.14
N LYS A 77 3.77 -22.78 -11.76
CA LYS A 77 4.41 -23.85 -10.96
C LYS A 77 3.81 -23.95 -9.55
N ALA A 78 3.61 -22.82 -8.88
CA ALA A 78 2.97 -22.79 -7.55
C ALA A 78 1.52 -23.31 -7.60
N ALA A 79 0.76 -22.94 -8.63
CA ALA A 79 -0.61 -23.43 -8.82
C ALA A 79 -0.67 -24.96 -9.06
N LYS A 80 0.35 -25.55 -9.67
CA LYS A 80 0.48 -27.01 -9.87
C LYS A 80 1.01 -27.73 -8.62
N ALA A 81 1.80 -27.06 -7.79
CA ALA A 81 2.31 -27.61 -6.54
C ALA A 81 1.24 -27.72 -5.44
N ASN A 82 0.11 -27.02 -5.56
CA ASN A 82 -1.04 -27.12 -4.65
C ASN A 82 -1.79 -28.48 -4.68
N GLU A 83 -1.28 -29.51 -5.39
CA GLU A 83 -1.71 -30.90 -5.24
C GLU A 83 -0.90 -31.68 -4.19
N THR A 84 0.12 -31.07 -3.57
CA THR A 84 0.82 -31.67 -2.42
C THR A 84 1.08 -30.57 -1.39
N PRO A 85 0.65 -30.70 -0.11
CA PRO A 85 0.94 -29.71 0.90
C PRO A 85 2.46 -29.69 1.13
N SER A 86 3.17 -28.77 0.48
CA SER A 86 4.57 -28.53 0.76
C SER A 86 4.68 -27.45 1.82
N ASP A 87 5.27 -27.81 2.96
CA ASP A 87 5.72 -26.99 4.09
C ASP A 87 6.79 -25.94 3.68
N SER A 88 6.62 -25.26 2.54
CA SER A 88 7.38 -24.05 2.24
C SER A 88 6.68 -22.85 2.88
N GLY A 89 6.74 -22.85 4.22
CA GLY A 89 6.12 -21.85 5.08
C GLY A 89 6.56 -20.44 4.73
N ASP A 90 5.66 -19.69 4.10
CA ASP A 90 5.61 -18.26 4.34
C ASP A 90 5.46 -18.08 5.86
N PRO A 91 6.46 -17.50 6.56
CA PRO A 91 6.43 -17.32 8.00
C PRO A 91 5.17 -16.57 8.44
N PHE A 92 4.63 -15.73 7.57
CA PHE A 92 3.39 -15.00 7.80
C PHE A 92 2.17 -15.90 7.77
N THR A 93 2.09 -16.84 6.82
CA THR A 93 0.97 -17.80 6.74
C THR A 93 0.98 -18.79 7.90
N LEU A 94 2.16 -19.28 8.29
CA LEU A 94 2.33 -20.12 9.49
C LEU A 94 1.95 -19.37 10.77
N PHE A 95 2.37 -18.11 10.88
CA PHE A 95 2.05 -17.25 12.01
C PHE A 95 0.54 -16.93 12.09
N LEU A 96 -0.10 -16.59 10.97
CA LEU A 96 -1.54 -16.33 10.93
C LEU A 96 -2.36 -17.56 11.36
N GLY A 97 -1.94 -18.77 10.97
CA GLY A 97 -2.59 -20.01 11.40
C GLY A 97 -2.49 -20.27 12.91
N ILE A 98 -1.37 -19.88 13.55
CA ILE A 98 -1.19 -19.98 15.01
C ILE A 98 -2.06 -18.96 15.75
N VAL A 99 -2.29 -17.78 15.18
CA VAL A 99 -3.01 -16.67 15.82
C VAL A 99 -4.54 -16.79 15.71
N GLU A 100 -5.05 -17.57 14.75
CA GLU A 100 -6.49 -17.74 14.52
C GLU A 100 -7.25 -18.32 15.74
N GLY A 101 -6.59 -19.16 16.54
CA GLY A 101 -7.14 -19.76 17.77
C GLY A 101 -6.77 -19.07 19.09
N ALA A 102 -6.09 -17.92 19.05
CA ALA A 102 -5.54 -17.27 20.24
C ALA A 102 -6.59 -16.52 21.09
N THR A 103 -6.38 -16.45 22.41
CA THR A 103 -7.22 -15.65 23.32
C THR A 103 -7.05 -14.14 23.05
N PRO A 104 -7.97 -13.26 23.51
CA PRO A 104 -7.86 -11.81 23.29
C PRO A 104 -6.53 -11.20 23.77
N GLU A 105 -5.98 -11.69 24.88
CA GLU A 105 -4.68 -11.24 25.42
C GLU A 105 -3.50 -11.73 24.56
N GLN A 106 -3.57 -12.95 24.04
CA GLN A 106 -2.57 -13.49 23.11
C GLN A 106 -2.62 -12.78 21.74
N LYS A 107 -3.81 -12.37 21.27
CA LYS A 107 -4.00 -11.57 20.07
C LYS A 107 -3.35 -10.18 20.19
N LYS A 108 -3.29 -9.60 21.40
CA LYS A 108 -2.60 -8.33 21.64
C LYS A 108 -1.08 -8.44 21.43
N LEU A 109 -0.48 -9.54 21.90
CA LEU A 109 0.94 -9.82 21.65
C LEU A 109 1.20 -10.17 20.17
N ALA A 110 0.30 -10.96 19.57
CA ALA A 110 0.34 -11.27 18.14
C ALA A 110 0.24 -10.01 17.27
N GLY A 111 -0.56 -9.01 17.68
CA GLY A 111 -0.66 -7.73 16.99
C GLY A 111 0.62 -6.93 16.96
N ILE A 112 1.41 -6.95 18.04
CA ILE A 112 2.74 -6.30 18.07
C ILE A 112 3.69 -6.98 17.06
N VAL A 113 3.70 -8.31 17.04
CA VAL A 113 4.53 -9.10 16.11
C VAL A 113 4.06 -8.92 14.66
N CYS A 114 2.76 -9.04 14.38
CA CYS A 114 2.15 -8.76 13.08
C CYS A 114 2.52 -7.37 12.59
N ARG A 115 2.43 -6.37 13.46
CA ARG A 115 2.77 -4.98 13.12
C ARG A 115 4.26 -4.81 12.82
N GLY A 116 5.13 -5.49 13.55
CA GLY A 116 6.56 -5.54 13.25
C GLY A 116 6.83 -6.13 11.86
N VAL A 117 6.21 -7.28 11.56
CA VAL A 117 6.32 -7.95 10.25
C VAL A 117 5.76 -7.09 9.12
N LEU A 118 4.57 -6.51 9.29
CA LEU A 118 3.98 -5.58 8.33
C LEU A 118 4.84 -4.33 8.15
N GLY A 119 5.46 -3.82 9.21
CA GLY A 119 6.41 -2.71 9.12
C GLY A 119 7.63 -3.05 8.28
N MET A 120 8.20 -4.24 8.46
CA MET A 120 9.30 -4.73 7.64
C MET A 120 8.88 -4.96 6.18
N ALA A 121 7.65 -5.43 5.93
CA ALA A 121 7.11 -5.56 4.57
C ALA A 121 6.91 -4.20 3.89
N VAL A 122 6.33 -3.23 4.60
CA VAL A 122 6.13 -1.85 4.12
C VAL A 122 7.45 -1.12 3.89
N SER A 123 8.47 -1.37 4.71
CA SER A 123 9.81 -0.80 4.52
C SER A 123 10.61 -1.49 3.40
N GLY A 124 10.04 -2.51 2.74
CA GLY A 124 10.71 -3.28 1.70
C GLY A 124 11.68 -4.35 2.22
N ALA A 125 11.83 -4.52 3.54
CA ALA A 125 12.74 -5.49 4.15
C ALA A 125 12.26 -6.95 4.03
N LEU A 126 10.97 -7.18 3.74
CA LEU A 126 10.39 -8.51 3.48
C LEU A 126 9.77 -8.67 2.10
N GLY A 127 9.84 -7.64 1.23
CA GLY A 127 9.26 -7.67 -0.10
C GLY A 127 10.26 -8.17 -1.16
N GLU A 128 9.76 -8.77 -2.24
CA GLU A 128 10.57 -8.92 -3.46
C GLU A 128 10.83 -7.51 -4.02
N GLU A 129 11.96 -6.91 -3.63
CA GLU A 129 12.49 -5.60 -4.05
C GLU A 129 12.61 -5.45 -5.59
N LYS A 130 12.25 -6.49 -6.36
CA LYS A 130 12.40 -6.62 -7.81
C LYS A 130 11.16 -7.18 -8.52
N ASP A 131 9.95 -7.08 -7.95
CA ASP A 131 8.74 -7.46 -8.69
C ASP A 131 8.61 -6.59 -9.96
N PRO A 132 8.69 -7.16 -11.19
CA PRO A 132 8.64 -6.40 -12.42
C PRO A 132 7.34 -5.59 -12.55
N SER A 133 6.22 -6.05 -11.97
CA SER A 133 4.94 -5.35 -12.03
C SER A 133 4.95 -3.98 -11.36
N ASN A 134 5.90 -3.72 -10.43
CA ASN A 134 6.04 -2.44 -9.74
C ASN A 134 6.22 -1.28 -10.71
N ARG A 135 6.78 -1.53 -11.90
CA ARG A 135 6.89 -0.52 -12.95
C ARG A 135 5.56 0.06 -13.41
N VAL A 136 4.48 -0.71 -13.27
CA VAL A 136 3.11 -0.26 -13.59
C VAL A 136 2.35 0.08 -12.31
N ILE A 137 2.37 -0.80 -11.29
CA ILE A 137 1.50 -0.64 -10.12
C ILE A 137 2.01 0.40 -9.11
N VAL A 138 3.31 0.72 -9.13
CA VAL A 138 3.94 1.73 -8.27
C VAL A 138 4.47 2.88 -9.13
N ASP A 139 5.44 2.63 -10.01
CA ASP A 139 6.21 3.69 -10.67
C ASP A 139 5.35 4.55 -11.61
N PHE A 140 4.58 3.92 -12.51
CA PHE A 140 3.71 4.65 -13.43
C PHE A 140 2.62 5.46 -12.69
N ARG A 141 2.08 4.91 -11.59
CA ARG A 141 1.10 5.61 -10.75
C ARG A 141 1.74 6.77 -9.98
N ASN A 142 2.96 6.61 -9.47
CA ASN A 142 3.74 7.69 -8.87
C ASN A 142 3.97 8.83 -9.85
N LYS A 143 4.39 8.53 -11.09
CA LYS A 143 4.56 9.51 -12.16
C LYS A 143 3.28 10.27 -12.47
N THR A 144 2.16 9.55 -12.55
CA THR A 144 0.85 10.12 -12.83
C THR A 144 0.39 11.07 -11.72
N LEU A 145 0.51 10.65 -10.46
CA LEU A 145 0.17 11.48 -9.30
C LEU A 145 1.11 12.69 -9.16
N ALA A 146 2.41 12.52 -9.40
CA ALA A 146 3.37 13.62 -9.37
C ALA A 146 3.05 14.69 -10.42
N ARG A 147 2.68 14.27 -11.64
CA ARG A 147 2.20 15.18 -12.69
C ARG A 147 0.96 15.94 -12.24
N PHE A 148 -0.01 15.24 -11.65
CA PHE A 148 -1.24 15.87 -11.16
C PHE A 148 -0.94 16.97 -10.12
N VAL A 149 -0.07 16.70 -9.15
CA VAL A 149 0.30 17.65 -8.10
C VAL A 149 1.02 18.88 -8.66
N ASP A 150 1.95 18.66 -9.59
CA ASP A 150 2.73 19.70 -10.28
C ASP A 150 1.83 20.63 -11.12
N GLU A 151 0.83 20.08 -11.80
CA GLU A 151 -0.10 20.85 -12.64
C GLU A 151 -1.21 21.55 -11.82
N SER A 152 -1.46 21.10 -10.59
CA SER A 152 -2.52 21.59 -9.72
C SER A 152 -2.35 23.06 -9.33
N LYS A 153 -3.47 23.77 -9.26
CA LYS A 153 -3.53 25.17 -8.76
C LYS A 153 -3.93 25.26 -7.29
N SER A 154 -4.16 24.12 -6.65
CA SER A 154 -4.57 24.06 -5.24
C SER A 154 -3.42 24.45 -4.33
N ALA A 155 -3.66 25.41 -3.42
CA ALA A 155 -2.66 25.82 -2.43
C ALA A 155 -2.32 24.72 -1.41
N LYS A 156 -3.24 23.76 -1.19
CA LYS A 156 -3.07 22.61 -0.28
C LYS A 156 -3.64 21.37 -0.93
N ILE A 157 -2.89 20.27 -0.88
CA ILE A 157 -3.30 18.96 -1.40
C ILE A 157 -3.09 17.94 -0.28
N TYR A 158 -4.12 17.16 0.01
CA TYR A 158 -4.06 16.04 0.94
C TYR A 158 -4.24 14.76 0.12
N ILE A 159 -3.31 13.83 0.24
CA ILE A 159 -3.28 12.63 -0.60
C ILE A 159 -3.38 11.40 0.28
N THR A 160 -4.28 10.51 -0.08
CA THR A 160 -4.38 9.16 0.48
C THR A 160 -3.83 8.18 -0.56
N TYR A 161 -2.75 7.46 -0.24
CA TYR A 161 -2.11 6.52 -1.15
C TYR A 161 -1.53 5.31 -0.39
N GLY A 162 -1.20 4.24 -1.12
CA GLY A 162 -0.64 3.02 -0.52
C GLY A 162 0.81 3.20 -0.04
N ALA A 163 1.20 2.56 1.06
CA ALA A 163 2.45 2.87 1.77
C ALA A 163 3.74 2.82 0.91
N ALA A 164 3.80 1.93 -0.09
CA ALA A 164 4.97 1.78 -0.96
C ALA A 164 5.18 2.95 -1.96
N HIS A 165 4.20 3.84 -2.14
CA HIS A 165 4.26 4.88 -3.17
C HIS A 165 5.15 6.07 -2.78
N PHE A 166 5.23 6.45 -1.50
CA PHE A 166 5.82 7.75 -1.10
C PHE A 166 7.24 8.00 -1.60
N PRO A 167 8.21 7.06 -1.46
CA PRO A 167 9.58 7.32 -1.87
C PRO A 167 9.70 7.62 -3.38
N GLY A 168 9.03 6.81 -4.21
CA GLY A 168 9.02 7.00 -5.66
C GLY A 168 8.24 8.26 -6.08
N PHE A 169 7.08 8.49 -5.48
CA PHE A 169 6.29 9.70 -5.71
C PHE A 169 7.06 10.99 -5.37
N PHE A 170 7.74 11.03 -4.22
CA PHE A 170 8.52 12.19 -3.82
C PHE A 170 9.70 12.42 -4.77
N SER A 171 10.38 11.35 -5.22
CA SER A 171 11.43 11.44 -6.24
C SER A 171 10.90 12.04 -7.55
N GLU A 172 9.74 11.58 -8.03
CA GLU A 172 9.09 12.11 -9.25
C GLU A 172 8.68 13.59 -9.10
N LEU A 173 8.23 14.01 -7.91
CA LEU A 173 7.96 15.42 -7.62
C LEU A 173 9.23 16.26 -7.67
N GLN A 174 10.32 15.80 -7.06
CA GLN A 174 11.58 16.54 -7.05
C GLN A 174 12.22 16.66 -8.43
N GLN A 175 12.02 15.68 -9.31
CA GLN A 175 12.44 15.76 -10.72
C GLN A 175 11.70 16.87 -11.48
N ARG A 176 10.46 17.18 -11.09
CA ARG A 176 9.62 18.23 -11.70
C ARG A 176 9.92 19.60 -11.12
N ASP A 177 9.94 19.70 -9.80
CA ASP A 177 10.36 20.90 -9.08
C ASP A 177 11.30 20.52 -7.91
N PRO A 178 12.62 20.80 -8.04
CA PRO A 178 13.60 20.52 -6.99
C PRO A 178 13.32 21.22 -5.65
N LYS A 179 12.41 22.20 -5.61
CA LYS A 179 12.03 22.89 -4.36
C LYS A 179 11.11 22.05 -3.46
N PHE A 180 10.51 20.97 -3.98
CA PHE A 180 9.74 20.06 -3.13
C PHE A 180 10.63 19.48 -2.02
N ALA A 181 10.18 19.67 -0.78
CA ALA A 181 10.92 19.27 0.41
C ALA A 181 9.99 18.70 1.48
N ILE A 182 10.45 17.66 2.15
CA ILE A 182 9.78 17.09 3.32
C ILE A 182 10.02 18.02 4.50
N ARG A 183 8.97 18.66 5.01
CA ARG A 183 9.06 19.55 6.18
C ARG A 183 8.90 18.81 7.50
N ALA A 184 8.04 17.79 7.53
CA ALA A 184 7.81 16.97 8.71
C ALA A 184 7.30 15.60 8.30
N VAL A 185 7.64 14.58 9.09
CA VAL A 185 7.07 13.24 9.01
C VAL A 185 6.47 12.94 10.38
N LYS A 186 5.19 12.54 10.42
CA LYS A 186 4.48 12.24 11.67
C LYS A 186 3.72 10.93 11.53
N GLY A 187 3.68 10.14 12.60
CA GLY A 187 2.76 9.02 12.72
C GLY A 187 2.97 7.88 11.71
N VAL A 188 4.21 7.58 11.32
CA VAL A 188 4.52 6.42 10.46
C VAL A 188 4.30 5.15 11.26
N ARG A 189 3.10 4.56 11.17
CA ARG A 189 2.73 3.34 11.88
C ARG A 189 1.93 2.43 10.95
N PRO A 190 2.39 1.20 10.66
CA PRO A 190 1.60 0.23 9.91
C PRO A 190 0.50 -0.31 10.82
N MET A 191 -0.73 0.19 10.65
CA MET A 191 -1.91 -0.17 11.44
C MET A 191 -1.76 0.16 12.96
N THR A 192 -2.88 0.31 13.66
CA THR A 192 -2.89 0.59 15.10
C THR A 192 -3.26 -0.63 15.91
N LEU A 193 -2.70 -0.71 17.11
CA LEU A 193 -3.20 -1.65 18.12
C LEU A 193 -4.60 -1.19 18.60
N PRO A 194 -5.45 -2.10 19.11
CA PRO A 194 -6.84 -1.78 19.46
C PRO A 194 -6.96 -0.74 20.58
N ASP A 195 -5.97 -0.71 21.48
CA ASP A 195 -5.95 0.16 22.66
C ASP A 195 -5.14 1.43 22.43
N GLU A 196 -4.51 1.58 21.26
CA GLU A 196 -3.83 2.83 20.94
C GLU A 196 -4.86 3.89 20.58
N PRO A 197 -4.72 5.12 21.10
CA PRO A 197 -5.58 6.21 20.66
C PRO A 197 -5.45 6.34 19.15
N HIS A 198 -6.59 6.39 18.46
CA HIS A 198 -6.63 6.79 17.06
C HIS A 198 -6.05 8.20 16.99
N LEU A 199 -4.76 8.28 16.68
CA LEU A 199 -4.09 9.55 16.47
C LEU A 199 -4.74 10.15 15.22
N ALA A 200 -5.75 11.00 15.43
CA ALA A 200 -6.06 12.02 14.45
C ALA A 200 -4.73 12.71 14.11
N PRO A 201 -4.42 12.96 12.82
CA PRO A 201 -3.20 13.65 12.47
C PRO A 201 -3.20 14.96 13.25
N SER A 202 -2.28 15.08 14.21
CA SER A 202 -2.27 16.21 15.12
C SER A 202 -2.17 17.48 14.28
N ALA A 203 -3.29 18.20 14.18
CA ALA A 203 -3.33 19.55 13.68
C ALA A 203 -2.41 20.34 14.60
N VAL A 204 -1.21 20.65 14.13
CA VAL A 204 -0.39 21.63 14.82
C VAL A 204 -1.01 22.97 14.50
N SER A 205 -1.71 23.50 15.49
CA SER A 205 -1.93 24.93 15.66
C SER A 205 -0.56 25.59 15.69
N GLY A 206 -0.09 26.06 14.53
CA GLY A 206 0.98 27.03 14.48
C GLY A 206 0.38 28.37 14.90
N THR A 207 0.68 28.80 16.12
CA THR A 207 0.55 30.20 16.51
C THR A 207 1.55 31.01 15.68
N THR A 208 1.05 31.73 14.69
CA THR A 208 1.80 32.83 14.08
C THR A 208 1.94 33.94 15.12
N LYS A 209 3.18 34.28 15.47
CA LYS A 209 3.57 35.64 15.83
C LYS A 209 4.18 36.29 14.61
#